data_AF-A0A4S2BM72-F1
#
_entry.id   AF-A0A4S2BM72-F1
#
_cell.length_a   1.000
_cell.length_b   1.000
_cell.length_c   1.000
_cell.angle_alpha   90.00
_cell.angle_beta   90.00
_cell.angle_gamma   90.00
#
_symmetry.space_group_name_H-M   'P 1'
#
loop_
_entity.id
_entity.type
_entity.pdbx_description
1 polymer ?
#
loop_
_entity_poly.entity_id
_entity_poly.type
_entity_poly.pdbx_seq_one_letter_code
_entity_poly.pdbx_strand_id
1 'polypeptide(L)'
;MDAINVIVFILILVITYFVLFSKRSKTKLKWDERQEAVRNRGFKYGFTTMTIYNCLILWLSKIFNLKLSYDFLLIMPIMVGITVFSVYSIIKGAYFSLNQSNLKRDAIIYLAVGIIELYRGIQGLLITPREWDNHIIFLALGLFLMLSGMAQLYYNYRNQIEK
;
A
#
# COMPACT_ATOMS: atom_id res chain seq x y z
N MET A 1 10.18 15.55 24.72
CA MET A 1 10.14 16.06 23.33
C MET A 1 10.36 17.55 23.41
N ASP A 2 11.48 18.03 22.89
CA ASP A 2 11.83 19.45 22.98
C ASP A 2 10.87 20.28 22.12
N ALA A 3 10.56 21.51 22.52
CA ALA A 3 9.62 22.38 21.82
C ALA A 3 9.96 22.55 20.33
N ILE A 4 11.25 22.50 20.00
CA ILE A 4 11.77 22.53 18.62
C ILE A 4 11.25 21.34 17.81
N ASN A 5 11.23 20.12 18.37
CA ASN A 5 10.76 18.92 17.67
C ASN A 5 9.26 18.98 17.39
N VAL A 6 8.48 19.59 18.29
CA VAL A 6 7.04 19.83 18.09
C VAL A 6 6.81 20.85 16.97
N ILE A 7 7.56 21.95 16.96
CA ILE A 7 7.46 22.99 15.93
C ILE A 7 7.81 22.42 14.55
N VAL A 8 8.91 21.66 14.44
CA VAL A 8 9.32 21.01 13.18
C VAL A 8 8.25 20.05 12.68
N PHE A 9 7.66 19.25 13.57
CA PHE A 9 6.58 18.33 13.20
C PHE A 9 5.34 19.05 12.67
N ILE A 10 4.90 20.13 13.34
CA ILE A 10 3.77 20.95 12.89
C ILE A 10 4.05 21.58 11.51
N LEU A 11 5.28 22.06 11.30
CA LEU A 11 5.70 22.67 10.03
C LEU A 11 5.65 21.67 8.86
N ILE A 12 6.08 20.42 9.10
CA ILE A 12 5.98 19.33 8.12
C ILE A 12 4.51 19.05 7.77
N LEU A 13 3.61 19.00 8.75
CA LEU A 13 2.17 18.80 8.50
C LEU A 13 1.57 19.93 7.68
N VAL A 14 1.90 21.19 8.00
CA VAL A 14 1.41 22.37 7.27
C VAL A 14 1.93 22.39 5.83
N ILE A 15 3.22 22.09 5.62
CA ILE A 15 3.81 22.00 4.27
C ILE A 15 3.15 20.87 3.49
N THR A 16 2.97 19.70 4.10
CA THR A 16 2.32 18.55 3.44
C THR A 16 0.89 18.88 3.03
N TYR A 17 0.11 19.50 3.92
CA TYR A 17 -1.21 20.02 3.60
C TYR A 17 -1.14 21.00 2.42
N PHE A 18 -0.27 22.00 2.49
CA PHE A 18 -0.17 22.98 1.41
C PHE A 18 0.25 22.34 0.08
N VAL A 19 1.18 21.39 0.06
CA VAL A 19 1.59 20.69 -1.16
C VAL A 19 0.45 19.85 -1.75
N LEU A 20 -0.28 19.10 -0.92
CA LEU A 20 -1.41 18.27 -1.37
C LEU A 20 -2.58 19.11 -1.87
N PHE A 21 -2.81 20.29 -1.29
CA PHE A 21 -3.96 21.14 -1.61
C PHE A 21 -3.64 22.30 -2.58
N SER A 22 -2.37 22.67 -2.80
CA SER A 22 -2.02 23.89 -3.56
C SER A 22 -2.01 23.76 -5.08
N LYS A 23 -2.05 22.57 -5.68
CA LYS A 23 -2.12 22.44 -7.15
C LYS A 23 -2.91 21.23 -7.62
N ARG A 24 -4.22 21.39 -7.83
CA ARG A 24 -4.98 20.57 -8.79
C ARG A 24 -4.83 21.15 -10.19
N SER A 25 -3.67 20.89 -10.81
CA SER A 25 -3.47 21.13 -12.24
C SER A 25 -4.54 20.37 -13.05
N LYS A 26 -5.11 21.04 -14.06
CA LYS A 26 -6.31 20.64 -14.83
C LYS A 26 -6.06 19.54 -15.86
N THR A 27 -5.08 18.66 -15.71
CA THR A 27 -5.11 17.38 -16.42
C THR A 27 -6.02 16.45 -15.62
N LYS A 28 -7.33 16.66 -15.74
CA LYS A 28 -8.34 15.80 -15.11
C LYS A 28 -8.18 14.40 -15.72
N LEU A 29 -7.36 13.57 -15.08
CA LEU A 29 -7.56 12.12 -15.09
C LEU A 29 -9.07 11.93 -14.87
N LYS A 30 -9.77 11.47 -15.91
CA LYS A 30 -11.23 11.45 -15.94
C LYS A 30 -11.64 10.08 -15.42
N TRP A 31 -11.87 9.99 -14.12
CA TRP A 31 -12.56 8.82 -13.56
C TRP A 31 -14.05 9.01 -13.81
N ASP A 32 -14.71 7.93 -14.24
CA ASP A 32 -16.16 7.87 -14.29
C ASP A 32 -16.73 7.71 -12.86
N GLU A 33 -17.97 8.15 -12.63
CA GLU A 33 -18.69 8.02 -11.36
C GLU A 33 -18.69 6.57 -10.86
N ARG A 34 -18.77 5.61 -11.81
CA ARG A 34 -18.66 4.17 -11.52
C ARG A 34 -17.31 3.80 -10.93
N GLN A 35 -16.21 4.33 -11.46
CA GLN A 35 -14.87 4.08 -10.94
C GLN A 35 -14.68 4.73 -9.57
N GLU A 36 -15.22 5.94 -9.36
CA GLU A 36 -15.18 6.61 -8.06
C GLU A 36 -15.94 5.82 -6.97
N ALA A 37 -17.13 5.31 -7.28
CA ALA A 37 -17.89 4.47 -6.38
C ALA A 37 -17.15 3.17 -6.03
N VAL A 38 -16.46 2.55 -7.00
CA VAL A 38 -15.60 1.38 -6.76
C VAL A 38 -14.42 1.74 -5.84
N ARG A 39 -13.70 2.84 -6.11
CA ARG A 39 -12.58 3.28 -5.26
C ARG A 39 -13.02 3.56 -3.83
N ASN A 40 -14.18 4.18 -3.64
CA ASN A 40 -14.73 4.42 -2.30
C ASN A 40 -15.02 3.09 -1.57
N ARG A 41 -15.61 2.10 -2.25
CA ARG A 41 -15.78 0.74 -1.68
C ARG A 41 -14.42 0.11 -1.33
N GLY A 42 -13.45 0.21 -2.24
CA GLY A 42 -12.09 -0.28 -2.00
C GLY A 42 -11.43 0.37 -0.79
N PHE A 43 -11.62 1.68 -0.62
CA PHE A 43 -11.10 2.43 0.52
C PHE A 43 -11.73 1.94 1.83
N LYS A 44 -13.05 1.73 1.84
CA LYS A 44 -13.74 1.14 2.99
C LYS A 44 -13.17 -0.24 3.34
N TYR A 45 -12.98 -1.12 2.35
CA TYR A 45 -12.39 -2.45 2.59
C TYR A 45 -10.95 -2.36 3.11
N GLY A 46 -10.12 -1.51 2.51
CA GLY A 46 -8.75 -1.26 2.97
C GLY A 46 -8.75 -0.78 4.43
N PHE A 47 -9.49 0.28 4.73
CA PHE A 47 -9.59 0.84 6.07
C PHE A 47 -10.11 -0.16 7.10
N THR A 48 -11.21 -0.87 6.81
CA THR A 48 -11.75 -1.90 7.70
C THR A 48 -10.71 -2.99 7.97
N THR A 49 -9.96 -3.43 6.96
CA THR A 49 -8.89 -4.42 7.14
C THR A 49 -7.76 -3.86 8.01
N MET A 50 -7.37 -2.59 7.85
CA MET A 50 -6.39 -1.93 8.72
C MET A 50 -6.86 -1.91 10.17
N THR A 51 -8.12 -1.58 10.42
CA THR A 51 -8.69 -1.54 11.78
C THR A 51 -8.66 -2.92 12.41
N ILE A 52 -9.13 -3.95 11.68
CA ILE A 52 -9.12 -5.33 12.15
C ILE A 52 -7.67 -5.77 12.44
N TYR A 53 -6.73 -5.51 11.53
CA TYR A 53 -5.32 -5.83 11.72
C TYR A 53 -4.76 -5.19 12.99
N ASN A 54 -5.01 -3.90 13.22
CA ASN A 54 -4.56 -3.20 14.44
C ASN A 54 -5.14 -3.84 15.71
N CYS A 55 -6.44 -4.13 15.74
CA CYS A 55 -7.07 -4.79 16.89
C CYS A 55 -6.45 -6.18 17.14
N LEU A 56 -6.23 -6.96 16.09
CA LEU A 56 -5.61 -8.28 16.20
C LEU A 56 -4.17 -8.19 16.69
N ILE A 57 -3.35 -7.30 16.14
CA ILE A 57 -1.94 -7.18 16.54
C ILE A 57 -1.79 -6.66 17.97
N LEU A 58 -2.68 -5.77 18.41
CA LEU A 58 -2.73 -5.31 19.79
C LEU A 58 -3.10 -6.46 20.74
N TRP A 59 -4.11 -7.26 20.37
CA TRP A 59 -4.54 -8.40 21.15
C TRP A 59 -3.47 -9.50 21.23
N LEU A 60 -2.88 -9.87 20.09
CA LEU A 60 -1.81 -10.86 19.99
C LEU A 60 -0.55 -10.41 20.73
N SER A 61 -0.15 -9.15 20.59
CA SER A 61 1.05 -8.64 21.28
C SER A 61 0.91 -8.72 22.80
N LYS A 62 -0.30 -8.50 23.33
CA LYS A 62 -0.59 -8.65 24.77
C LYS A 62 -0.58 -10.11 25.23
N ILE A 63 -1.13 -11.04 24.45
CA ILE A 63 -1.20 -12.47 24.81
C ILE A 63 0.19 -13.11 24.78
N PHE A 64 0.95 -12.82 23.72
CA PHE A 64 2.25 -13.46 23.48
C PHE A 64 3.42 -12.62 23.99
N ASN A 65 3.16 -11.50 24.68
CA ASN A 65 4.17 -10.53 25.15
C ASN A 65 5.17 -10.14 24.04
N LEU A 66 4.66 -9.94 22.82
CA LEU A 66 5.48 -9.58 21.66
C LEU A 66 5.97 -8.14 21.80
N LYS A 67 7.28 -7.94 21.72
CA LYS A 67 7.90 -6.63 21.56
C LYS A 67 8.04 -6.35 20.07
N LEU A 68 7.15 -5.51 19.54
CA LEU A 68 7.14 -5.09 18.14
C LEU A 68 7.76 -3.71 18.02
N SER A 69 8.57 -3.49 16.98
CA SER A 69 9.11 -2.17 16.66
C SER A 69 8.00 -1.18 16.33
N TYR A 70 8.27 0.11 16.59
CA TYR A 70 7.35 1.18 16.22
C TYR A 70 7.11 1.22 14.71
N ASP A 71 8.14 0.94 13.92
CA ASP A 71 8.05 0.88 12.46
C ASP A 71 7.09 -0.21 12.01
N PHE A 72 7.16 -1.41 12.62
CA PHE A 72 6.23 -2.49 12.34
C PHE A 72 4.79 -2.10 12.66
N LEU A 73 4.56 -1.52 13.85
CA LEU A 73 3.22 -1.14 14.30
C LEU A 73 2.57 -0.06 13.43
N LEU A 74 3.36 0.85 12.85
CA LEU A 74 2.87 1.93 12.01
C LEU A 74 2.72 1.51 10.54
N ILE A 75 3.73 0.82 9.99
CA ILE A 75 3.80 0.54 8.55
C ILE A 75 2.94 -0.67 8.17
N MET A 76 2.94 -1.73 8.97
CA MET A 76 2.24 -2.97 8.60
C MET A 76 0.74 -2.81 8.39
N PRO A 77 -0.02 -2.11 9.27
CA PRO A 77 -1.44 -1.91 9.03
C PRO A 77 -1.66 -1.15 7.72
N ILE A 78 -0.88 -0.09 7.46
CA ILE A 78 -0.97 0.70 6.23
C ILE A 78 -0.71 -0.18 5.00
N MET A 79 0.32 -1.03 5.04
CA MET A 79 0.64 -1.95 3.96
C MET A 79 -0.50 -2.93 3.67
N VAL A 80 -1.12 -3.51 4.69
CA VAL A 80 -2.28 -4.40 4.54
C VAL A 80 -3.46 -3.66 3.90
N GLY A 81 -3.77 -2.46 4.40
CA GLY A 81 -4.87 -1.65 3.88
C GLY A 81 -4.69 -1.23 2.43
N ILE A 82 -3.51 -0.73 2.08
CA ILE A 82 -3.16 -0.33 0.71
C ILE A 82 -3.18 -1.53 -0.23
N THR A 83 -2.76 -2.70 0.23
CA THR A 83 -2.82 -3.93 -0.58
C THR A 83 -4.26 -4.28 -0.93
N VAL A 84 -5.14 -4.34 0.06
CA VAL A 84 -6.57 -4.63 -0.17
C VAL A 84 -7.20 -3.60 -1.09
N PHE A 85 -6.98 -2.31 -0.83
CA PHE A 85 -7.48 -1.22 -1.66
C PHE A 85 -7.02 -1.35 -3.12
N SER A 86 -5.72 -1.56 -3.33
CA SER A 86 -5.09 -1.57 -4.65
C SER A 86 -5.57 -2.77 -5.45
N VAL A 87 -5.46 -3.99 -4.90
CA VAL A 87 -5.88 -5.22 -5.59
C VAL A 87 -7.36 -5.15 -5.97
N TYR A 88 -8.24 -4.76 -5.03
CA TYR A 88 -9.67 -4.63 -5.30
C TYR A 88 -9.95 -3.62 -6.42
N SER A 89 -9.34 -2.43 -6.34
CA SER A 89 -9.56 -1.37 -7.32
C SER A 89 -9.00 -1.72 -8.70
N ILE A 90 -7.88 -2.45 -8.77
CA ILE A 90 -7.26 -2.89 -10.03
C ILE A 90 -8.16 -3.91 -10.71
N ILE A 91 -8.60 -4.95 -9.99
CA ILE A 91 -9.45 -6.02 -10.52
C ILE A 91 -10.78 -5.45 -11.05
N LYS A 92 -11.30 -4.40 -10.41
CA LYS A 92 -12.53 -3.71 -10.81
C LYS A 92 -12.31 -2.59 -11.83
N GLY A 93 -11.10 -2.41 -12.36
CA GLY A 93 -10.79 -1.42 -13.39
C GLY A 93 -10.94 0.04 -12.95
N ALA A 94 -10.84 0.30 -11.65
CA ALA A 94 -11.02 1.62 -11.05
C ALA A 94 -9.74 2.20 -10.43
N TYR A 95 -8.64 1.44 -10.44
CA TYR A 95 -7.34 1.92 -9.94
C TYR A 95 -6.68 2.89 -10.92
N PHE A 96 -6.68 2.55 -12.21
CA PHE A 96 -6.09 3.36 -13.27
C PHE A 96 -7.14 4.28 -13.90
N SER A 97 -6.71 5.46 -14.34
CA SER A 97 -7.57 6.35 -15.12
C SER A 97 -7.80 5.81 -16.53
N LEU A 98 -8.86 6.28 -17.20
CA LEU A 98 -9.24 5.84 -18.55
C LEU A 98 -8.14 6.00 -19.62
N ASN A 99 -7.16 6.88 -19.41
CA ASN A 99 -6.12 7.19 -20.41
C ASN A 99 -4.76 6.55 -20.11
N GLN A 100 -4.70 5.59 -19.19
CA GLN A 100 -3.43 5.01 -18.78
C GLN A 100 -2.93 3.98 -19.80
N SER A 101 -1.87 4.33 -20.52
CA SER A 101 -1.14 3.42 -21.40
C SER A 101 -0.05 2.65 -20.65
N ASN A 102 0.25 1.44 -21.10
CA ASN A 102 1.35 0.57 -20.62
C ASN A 102 1.16 -0.22 -19.31
N LEU A 103 -0.09 -0.62 -18.99
CA LEU A 103 -0.39 -1.48 -17.82
C LEU A 103 0.48 -2.74 -17.72
N LYS A 104 0.80 -3.40 -18.85
CA LYS A 104 1.69 -4.58 -18.86
C LYS A 104 3.10 -4.26 -18.36
N ARG A 105 3.67 -3.12 -18.77
CA ARG A 105 5.02 -2.71 -18.38
C ARG A 105 5.06 -2.39 -16.89
N ASP A 106 4.09 -1.61 -16.41
CA ASP A 106 4.01 -1.22 -15.01
C ASP A 106 3.83 -2.46 -14.11
N ALA A 107 3.04 -3.44 -14.56
CA ALA A 107 2.90 -4.73 -13.89
C ALA A 107 4.23 -5.50 -13.80
N ILE A 108 5.01 -5.56 -14.89
CA ILE A 108 6.33 -6.23 -14.90
C ILE A 108 7.28 -5.56 -13.92
N ILE A 109 7.30 -4.22 -13.85
CA ILE A 109 8.13 -3.48 -12.90
C ILE A 109 7.72 -3.82 -11.47
N TYR A 110 6.42 -3.85 -11.17
CA TYR A 110 5.91 -4.22 -9.84
C TYR A 110 6.35 -5.63 -9.45
N LEU A 111 6.24 -6.60 -10.37
CA LEU A 111 6.70 -7.97 -10.12
C LEU A 111 8.21 -8.04 -9.89
N ALA A 112 9.01 -7.35 -10.70
CA ALA A 112 10.46 -7.36 -10.57
C ALA A 112 10.93 -6.76 -9.23
N VAL A 113 10.40 -5.59 -8.85
CA VAL A 113 10.71 -4.96 -7.56
C VAL A 113 10.16 -5.81 -6.41
N GLY A 114 8.97 -6.38 -6.56
CA GLY A 114 8.38 -7.28 -5.58
C GLY A 114 9.27 -8.49 -5.26
N ILE A 115 9.84 -9.13 -6.27
CA ILE A 115 10.79 -10.25 -6.11
C ILE A 115 12.04 -9.81 -5.33
N ILE A 116 12.59 -8.62 -5.65
CA ILE A 116 13.77 -8.08 -4.95
C ILE A 116 13.46 -7.86 -3.47
N GLU A 117 12.32 -7.25 -3.14
CA GLU A 117 11.93 -6.98 -1.75
C GLU A 117 11.63 -8.28 -0.97
N LEU A 118 11.00 -9.27 -1.61
CA LEU A 118 10.82 -10.60 -1.03
C LEU A 118 12.16 -11.25 -0.72
N TYR A 119 13.10 -11.22 -1.67
CA TYR A 119 14.45 -11.76 -1.45
C TYR A 119 15.16 -11.06 -0.29
N ARG A 120 15.11 -9.72 -0.22
CA ARG A 120 15.69 -8.94 0.88
C ARG A 120 15.08 -9.32 2.23
N GLY A 121 13.76 -9.41 2.32
CA GLY A 121 13.08 -9.80 3.55
C GLY A 121 13.43 -11.23 3.98
N ILE A 122 13.48 -12.19 3.05
CA ILE A 122 13.88 -13.58 3.35
C ILE A 122 15.33 -13.63 3.84
N GLN A 123 16.25 -12.98 3.13
CA GLN A 123 17.66 -12.93 3.53
C GLN A 123 17.84 -12.28 4.90
N GLY A 124 17.12 -11.19 5.17
CA GLY A 124 17.12 -10.53 6.47
C GLY A 124 16.68 -11.47 7.60
N LEU A 125 15.58 -12.21 7.39
CA LEU A 125 15.12 -13.21 8.37
C LEU A 125 16.13 -14.34 8.61
N LEU A 126 16.89 -14.73 7.59
CA LEU A 126 17.89 -15.80 7.70
C LEU A 126 19.18 -15.32 8.40
N ILE A 127 19.62 -14.08 8.14
CA ILE A 127 20.90 -13.56 8.63
C ILE A 127 20.74 -12.89 10.02
N THR A 128 19.69 -12.08 10.21
CA THR A 128 19.43 -11.36 11.46
C THR A 128 18.01 -11.62 11.99
N PRO A 129 17.69 -12.86 12.42
CA PRO A 129 16.35 -13.25 12.86
C PRO A 129 15.85 -12.50 14.11
N ARG A 130 16.74 -11.84 14.86
CA ARG A 130 16.34 -11.03 16.03
C ARG A 130 15.59 -9.75 15.64
N GLU A 131 15.78 -9.25 14.43
CA GLU A 131 15.12 -8.05 13.87
C GLU A 131 14.00 -8.44 12.88
N TRP A 132 13.31 -9.55 13.17
CA TRP A 132 12.35 -10.18 12.27
C TRP A 132 11.21 -9.24 11.85
N ASP A 133 10.76 -8.37 12.75
CA ASP A 133 9.67 -7.44 12.52
C ASP A 133 10.01 -6.42 11.43
N ASN A 134 11.24 -5.90 11.42
CA ASN A 134 11.72 -5.01 10.36
C ASN A 134 11.80 -5.74 9.00
N HIS A 135 12.26 -7.00 9.00
CA HIS A 135 12.37 -7.79 7.77
C HIS A 135 11.01 -8.16 7.17
N ILE A 136 9.99 -8.37 8.02
CA ILE A 136 8.61 -8.60 7.57
C ILE A 136 8.04 -7.39 6.82
N ILE A 137 8.49 -6.17 7.11
CA ILE A 137 8.04 -4.99 6.35
C ILE A 137 8.47 -5.10 4.88
N PHE A 138 9.70 -5.54 4.61
CA PHE A 138 10.16 -5.79 3.24
C PHE A 138 9.39 -6.92 2.57
N LEU A 139 9.06 -7.99 3.31
CA LEU A 139 8.20 -9.06 2.79
C LEU A 139 6.80 -8.56 2.45
N ALA A 140 6.19 -7.74 3.31
CA ALA A 140 4.88 -7.16 3.09
C ALA A 140 4.87 -6.23 1.87
N LEU A 141 5.93 -5.42 1.69
CA LEU A 141 6.12 -4.60 0.49
C LEU A 141 6.25 -5.47 -0.76
N GLY A 142 7.07 -6.52 -0.70
CA GLY A 142 7.23 -7.48 -1.79
C GLY A 142 5.90 -8.13 -2.19
N LEU A 143 5.12 -8.61 -1.22
CA LEU A 143 3.81 -9.19 -1.45
C LEU A 143 2.81 -8.18 -2.04
N PHE A 144 2.77 -6.96 -1.52
CA PHE A 144 1.93 -5.89 -2.05
C PHE A 144 2.19 -5.65 -3.55
N LEU A 145 3.47 -5.53 -3.92
CA LEU A 145 3.89 -5.29 -5.29
C LEU A 145 3.57 -6.48 -6.18
N MET A 146 3.82 -7.71 -5.70
CA MET A 146 3.51 -8.93 -6.43
C MET A 146 2.01 -9.06 -6.71
N LEU A 147 1.16 -8.90 -5.69
CA LEU A 147 -0.29 -8.98 -5.83
C LEU A 147 -0.84 -7.88 -6.74
N SER A 148 -0.32 -6.66 -6.61
CA SER A 148 -0.73 -5.53 -7.45
C SER A 148 -0.29 -5.72 -8.90
N GLY A 149 0.92 -6.24 -9.15
CA GLY A 149 1.42 -6.57 -10.49
C GLY A 149 0.63 -7.70 -11.14
N MET A 150 0.33 -8.77 -10.40
CA MET A 150 -0.53 -9.86 -10.88
C MET A 150 -1.94 -9.37 -11.20
N ALA A 151 -2.53 -8.56 -10.33
CA ALA A 151 -3.86 -7.98 -10.56
C ALA A 151 -3.88 -7.12 -11.84
N GLN A 152 -2.81 -6.37 -12.11
CA GLN A 152 -2.67 -5.58 -13.34
C GLN A 152 -2.61 -6.46 -14.60
N LEU A 153 -1.82 -7.53 -14.58
CA LEU A 153 -1.74 -8.47 -15.70
C LEU A 153 -3.08 -9.14 -15.94
N TYR A 154 -3.75 -9.60 -14.88
CA TYR A 154 -5.07 -10.19 -14.94
C TYR A 154 -6.10 -9.22 -15.54
N TYR A 155 -6.15 -7.98 -15.04
CA TYR A 155 -7.04 -6.95 -15.57
C TYR A 155 -6.78 -6.66 -17.05
N ASN A 156 -5.51 -6.54 -17.44
CA ASN A 156 -5.16 -6.32 -18.83
C ASN A 156 -5.54 -7.51 -19.73
N TYR A 157 -5.33 -8.75 -19.28
CA TYR A 157 -5.74 -9.96 -20.02
C TYR A 157 -7.26 -10.01 -20.21
N ARG A 158 -8.02 -9.78 -19.15
CA ARG A 158 -9.49 -9.73 -19.18
C ARG A 158 -9.99 -8.70 -20.20
N ASN A 159 -9.43 -7.49 -20.18
CA ASN A 159 -9.80 -6.42 -21.11
C ASN A 159 -9.41 -6.70 -22.58
N GLN A 160 -8.53 -7.67 -22.84
CA GLN A 160 -8.19 -8.09 -24.21
C GLN A 160 -9.20 -9.11 -24.76
N ILE A 161 -9.86 -9.87 -23.90
CA ILE A 161 -10.88 -10.86 -24.28
C ILE A 161 -12.26 -10.20 -24.46
N GLU A 162 -12.59 -9.22 -23.61
CA GLU A 162 -13.89 -8.52 -23.66
C GLU A 162 -13.99 -7.47 -24.80
N LYS A 163 -12.97 -7.37 -25.67
CA LYS A 163 -12.95 -6.49 -26.85
C LYS A 163 -13.24 -7.27 -28.12
#